data_AF-A0A7V9KBN5-F1
#
_entry.id   AF-A0A7V9KBN5-F1
#
_cell.length_a   1.000
_cell.length_b   1.000
_cell.length_c   1.000
_cell.angle_alpha   90.00
_cell.angle_beta   90.00
_cell.angle_gamma   90.00
#
_symmetry.space_group_name_H-M   'P 1'
#
loop_
_entity.id
_entity.type
_entity.pdbx_description
1 polymer ?
#
loop_
_entity_poly.entity_id
_entity_poly.type
_entity_poly.pdbx_seq_one_letter_code
_entity_poly.pdbx_strand_id
1 'polypeptide(L)'
;ISSFSVTVVMGQEYLPNRIGIASGVTLGLAIGLGGLAAPLLGLLADAHGLETALLVAGLIPLVGVATTLTLPREPRSIAAAV
;
A
#
# COMPACT_ATOMS: atom_id res chain seq x y z
N ILE A 1 3.93 12.62 0.65
CA ILE A 1 4.96 12.28 -0.37
C ILE A 1 6.20 11.63 0.25
N SER A 2 6.66 12.03 1.44
CA SER A 2 7.80 11.36 2.11
C SER A 2 7.61 9.84 2.30
N SER A 3 6.43 9.37 2.74
CA SER A 3 6.17 7.92 2.88
C SER A 3 6.10 7.13 1.57
N PHE A 4 5.75 7.76 0.44
CA PHE A 4 5.67 7.05 -0.84
C PHE A 4 7.05 6.58 -1.30
N SER A 5 8.07 7.42 -1.09
CA SER A 5 9.46 7.06 -1.41
C SER A 5 9.91 5.83 -0.63
N VAL A 6 9.68 5.83 0.69
CA VAL A 6 10.08 4.72 1.57
C VAL A 6 9.40 3.40 1.16
N THR A 7 8.09 3.40 0.92
CA THR A 7 7.37 2.18 0.52
C THR A 7 7.84 1.64 -0.83
N VAL A 8 8.13 2.52 -1.79
CA VAL A 8 8.64 2.11 -3.10
C VAL A 8 10.06 1.53 -2.99
N VAL A 9 10.95 2.18 -2.24
CA VAL A 9 12.31 1.68 -2.00
C VAL A 9 12.26 0.33 -1.30
N MET A 10 11.44 0.18 -0.26
CA MET A 10 11.21 -1.12 0.38
C MET A 10 10.77 -2.19 -0.62
N GLY A 11 9.82 -1.90 -1.50
CA GLY A 11 9.40 -2.83 -2.55
C GLY A 11 10.54 -3.22 -3.50
N GLN A 12 11.42 -2.27 -3.83
CA GLN A 12 12.60 -2.51 -4.66
C GLN A 12 13.63 -3.39 -3.94
N GLU A 13 13.82 -3.21 -2.63
CA GLU A 13 14.68 -4.07 -1.81
C GLU A 13 14.16 -5.52 -1.73
N TYR A 14 12.86 -5.75 -1.80
CA TYR A 14 12.29 -7.12 -1.87
C TYR A 14 12.43 -7.77 -3.26
N LEU A 15 12.54 -6.97 -4.34
CA LEU A 15 12.68 -7.43 -5.72
C LEU A 15 13.84 -6.70 -6.45
N PRO A 16 15.11 -6.90 -6.04
CA PRO A 16 16.25 -6.12 -6.51
C PRO A 16 16.51 -6.27 -8.02
N ASN A 17 16.21 -7.43 -8.60
CA ASN A 17 16.41 -7.69 -10.02
C ASN A 17 15.26 -7.20 -10.91
N ARG A 18 14.22 -6.59 -10.33
CA ARG A 18 12.99 -6.19 -11.03
C ARG A 18 12.46 -4.85 -10.52
N ILE A 19 13.34 -3.87 -10.38
CA ILE A 19 13.06 -2.53 -9.81
C ILE A 19 11.84 -1.86 -10.45
N GLY A 20 11.68 -1.95 -11.78
CA GLY A 20 10.53 -1.36 -12.49
C GLY A 20 9.19 -2.02 -12.19
N ILE A 21 9.17 -3.35 -11.99
CA ILE A 21 7.95 -4.07 -11.55
C ILE A 21 7.66 -3.76 -10.09
N ALA A 22 8.70 -3.70 -9.24
CA ALA A 22 8.56 -3.38 -7.83
C ALA A 22 7.93 -1.98 -7.63
N SER A 23 8.45 -0.95 -8.30
CA SER A 23 7.89 0.40 -8.23
C SER A 23 6.52 0.50 -8.90
N GLY A 24 6.35 -0.12 -10.08
CA GLY A 24 5.11 -0.10 -10.83
C GLY A 24 3.94 -0.75 -10.09
N VAL A 25 4.16 -1.93 -9.51
CA VAL A 25 3.13 -2.64 -8.73
C VAL A 25 2.81 -1.89 -7.44
N THR A 26 3.84 -1.40 -6.73
CA THR A 26 3.64 -0.65 -5.48
C THR A 26 2.79 0.60 -5.70
N LEU A 27 3.15 1.41 -6.71
CA LEU A 27 2.44 2.65 -6.98
C LEU A 27 1.08 2.42 -7.67
N GLY A 28 1.05 1.50 -8.64
CA GLY A 28 -0.14 1.18 -9.42
C GLY A 28 -1.25 0.60 -8.54
N LEU A 29 -0.93 -0.34 -7.65
CA LEU A 29 -1.93 -0.89 -6.72
C LEU A 29 -2.37 0.14 -5.68
N ALA A 30 -1.44 0.94 -5.13
CA ALA A 30 -1.80 1.97 -4.15
C ALA A 30 -2.79 2.99 -4.72
N ILE A 31 -2.51 3.51 -5.92
CA ILE A 31 -3.39 4.48 -6.58
C ILE A 31 -4.68 3.80 -7.07
N GLY A 32 -4.58 2.63 -7.68
CA GLY A 32 -5.74 1.90 -8.22
C GLY A 32 -6.75 1.52 -7.13
N LEU A 33 -6.27 0.93 -6.03
CA LEU A 33 -7.14 0.58 -4.91
C LEU A 33 -7.69 1.82 -4.21
N GLY A 34 -6.88 2.88 -4.05
CA GLY A 34 -7.36 4.16 -3.50
C GLY A 34 -8.44 4.80 -4.36
N GLY A 35 -8.26 4.83 -5.67
CA GLY A 35 -9.23 5.35 -6.64
C GLY A 35 -10.52 4.55 -6.69
N LEU A 36 -10.45 3.22 -6.52
CA LEU A 36 -11.64 2.37 -6.42
C LEU A 36 -12.35 2.50 -5.06
N ALA A 37 -11.59 2.62 -3.96
CA ALA A 37 -12.15 2.73 -2.63
C ALA A 37 -12.87 4.07 -2.41
N ALA A 38 -12.41 5.16 -3.01
CA ALA A 38 -12.98 6.49 -2.86
C ALA A 38 -14.50 6.58 -3.17
N PRO A 39 -15.00 6.15 -4.34
CA PRO A 39 -16.44 6.16 -4.61
C PRO A 39 -17.22 5.17 -3.73
N LEU A 40 -16.62 4.03 -3.36
CA LEU A 40 -17.28 3.06 -2.47
C LEU A 40 -17.50 3.65 -1.06
N LEU A 41 -16.50 4.35 -0.52
CA LEU A 41 -16.62 5.07 0.74
C LEU A 41 -17.59 6.25 0.62
N GLY A 42 -17.64 6.93 -0.54
CA GLY A 42 -18.64 7.96 -0.83
C GLY A 42 -20.08 7.41 -0.77
N LEU A 43 -20.35 6.29 -1.45
CA LEU A 43 -21.65 5.62 -1.40
C LEU A 43 -22.01 5.17 0.02
N LEU A 44 -21.03 4.71 0.79
CA LEU A 44 -21.23 4.35 2.18
C LEU A 44 -21.58 5.58 3.03
N ALA A 45 -20.92 6.72 2.80
CA ALA A 45 -21.18 7.97 3.48
C ALA A 45 -22.58 8.50 3.15
N ASP A 46 -23.02 8.38 1.89
CA ASP A 46 -24.36 8.80 1.46
C ASP A 46 -25.46 7.94 2.11
N ALA A 47 -25.21 6.64 2.32
CA ALA A 47 -26.18 5.71 2.88
C ALA A 47 -26.21 5.65 4.42
N HIS A 48 -25.05 5.75 5.07
CA HIS A 48 -24.90 5.52 6.53
C HIS A 48 -24.26 6.71 7.26
N GLY A 49 -24.05 7.83 6.58
CA GLY A 49 -23.44 9.04 7.12
C GLY A 49 -21.91 9.05 7.06
N LEU A 50 -21.34 10.27 7.11
CA LEU A 50 -19.91 10.51 7.01
C LEU A 50 -19.11 9.86 8.15
N GLU A 51 -19.66 9.84 9.37
CA GLU A 51 -19.00 9.24 10.54
C GLU A 51 -18.69 7.75 10.29
N THR A 52 -19.68 6.99 9.82
CA THR A 52 -19.53 5.57 9.50
C THR A 52 -18.46 5.36 8.43
N ALA A 53 -18.47 6.17 7.36
CA ALA A 53 -17.48 6.06 6.30
C ALA A 53 -16.04 6.35 6.79
N LEU A 54 -15.86 7.35 7.67
CA LEU A 54 -14.57 7.66 8.27
C LEU A 54 -14.09 6.56 9.22
N LEU A 55 -14.99 5.96 10.01
CA LEU A 55 -14.66 4.82 10.86
C LEU A 55 -14.21 3.61 10.02
N VAL A 56 -14.91 3.31 8.94
CA VAL A 56 -14.53 2.22 8.01
C VAL A 56 -13.19 2.52 7.35
N ALA A 57 -12.99 3.74 6.85
CA ALA A 57 -11.71 4.15 6.26
C ALA A 57 -10.55 4.07 7.27
N GLY A 58 -10.81 4.42 8.54
CA GLY A 58 -9.86 4.30 9.64
C GLY A 58 -9.50 2.85 10.00
N LEU A 59 -10.34 1.88 9.62
CA LEU A 59 -10.12 0.46 9.85
C LEU A 59 -9.26 -0.21 8.75
N ILE A 60 -9.23 0.35 7.54
CA ILE A 60 -8.45 -0.17 6.40
C ILE A 60 -6.96 -0.38 6.71
N PRO A 61 -6.25 0.53 7.42
CA PRO A 61 -4.85 0.34 7.78
C PRO A 61 -4.57 -0.94 8.59
N LEU A 62 -5.54 -1.47 9.34
CA LEU A 62 -5.36 -2.72 10.10
C LEU A 62 -5.08 -3.91 9.18
N VAL A 63 -5.68 -3.94 7.98
CA VAL A 63 -5.38 -4.95 6.95
C VAL A 63 -3.94 -4.79 6.45
N GLY A 64 -3.50 -3.54 6.28
CA GLY A 64 -2.12 -3.22 5.92
C GLY A 64 -1.11 -3.70 6.97
N VAL A 65 -1.41 -3.49 8.25
CA VAL A 65 -0.59 -4.01 9.37
C VAL A 65 -0.56 -5.53 9.35
N ALA A 66 -1.72 -6.19 9.26
CA ALA A 66 -1.81 -7.65 9.21
C ALA A 66 -0.99 -8.25 8.05
N THR A 67 -1.05 -7.61 6.88
CA THR A 67 -0.27 -8.03 5.70
C THR A 67 1.23 -7.79 5.89
N THR A 68 1.60 -6.65 6.49
CA THR A 68 3.00 -6.29 6.76
C THR A 68 3.69 -7.30 7.67
N LEU A 69 2.96 -7.87 8.64
CA LEU A 69 3.48 -8.90 9.55
C LEU A 69 3.87 -10.21 8.84
N THR A 70 3.39 -10.44 7.61
CA THR A 70 3.73 -11.62 6.80
C THR A 70 5.00 -11.45 5.96
N LEU A 71 5.56 -10.23 5.91
CA LEU A 71 6.73 -9.95 5.08
C LEU A 71 8.02 -10.60 5.65
N PRO A 72 8.93 -11.08 4.79
CA PRO A 72 10.24 -11.57 5.22
C PRO A 72 11.07 -10.48 5.90
N ARG A 73 11.77 -10.80 6.99
CA ARG A 73 12.55 -9.82 7.78
C ARG A 73 13.80 -9.29 7.08
N GLU A 74 14.31 -10.02 6.09
CA GLU A 74 15.49 -9.64 5.32
C GLU A 74 15.07 -9.38 3.87
N PRO A 75 15.04 -8.11 3.43
CA PRO A 75 15.01 -7.81 2.00
C PRO A 75 16.24 -8.46 1.35
N ARG A 76 16.05 -9.17 0.23
CA ARG A 76 17.16 -9.83 -0.47
C ARG A 76 18.10 -8.75 -1.00
N SER A 77 19.18 -8.54 -0.26
CA SER A 77 20.10 -7.41 -0.39
C SER A 77 20.54 -7.12 -1.83
N ILE A 78 20.44 -5.84 -2.21
CA ILE A 78 21.07 -5.23 -3.39
C ILE A 78 22.61 -5.33 -3.31
N ALA A 79 23.18 -5.52 -2.11
CA ALA A 79 24.63 -5.51 -1.87
C ALA A 79 25.39 -6.74 -2.40
N ALA A 80 24.70 -7.77 -2.91
CA ALA A 80 25.38 -8.91 -3.54
C ALA A 80 25.81 -8.65 -5.00
N ALA A 81 25.46 -7.48 -5.57
CA ALA A 81 25.69 -7.15 -6.98
C ALA A 81 26.53 -5.88 -7.21
N VAL A 82 27.11 -5.29 -6.15
CA VAL A 82 28.07 -4.17 -6.21
C VAL A 82 29.36 -4.59 -5.54
#